data_AF-A0A7S2DLD8-F1
#
_entry.id   AF-A0A7S2DLD8-F1
#
_cell.length_a   1.000
_cell.length_b   1.000
_cell.length_c   1.000
_cell.angle_alpha   90.00
_cell.angle_beta   90.00
_cell.angle_gamma   90.00
#
_symmetry.space_group_name_H-M   'P 1'
#
loop_
_entity.id
_entity.type
_entity.pdbx_description
1 polymer ?
#
loop_
_entity_poly.entity_id
_entity_poly.type
_entity_poly.pdbx_seq_one_letter_code
_entity_poly.pdbx_strand_id
1 'polypeptide(L)'
;QACKFLKTTPTGASGRQRIQRMLPFAGETDHSHGMRVWREGASADLRSDWEAVKVEVMLRACRAKLLANEHVRLELLETGQATITGAPSTSWTGPSGKGHSWTSWNGKVQTFLREELRQTAGEPPSDLWVELRKQFDEYMVAEGGSEHPLPGD
;
A
#
# COMPACT_ATOMS: atom_id res chain seq x y z
N GLN A 1 -7.90 -6.59 4.40
CA GLN A 1 -7.69 -5.12 4.39
C GLN A 1 -6.74 -4.76 5.51
N ALA A 2 -5.57 -4.23 5.18
CA ALA A 2 -4.58 -3.81 6.17
C ALA A 2 -5.05 -2.54 6.88
N CYS A 3 -5.17 -2.59 8.20
CA CYS A 3 -5.76 -1.52 8.98
C CYS A 3 -4.80 -1.13 10.11
N LYS A 4 -4.47 0.17 10.13
CA LYS A 4 -3.48 0.87 10.97
C LYS A 4 -3.74 0.85 12.49
N PHE A 5 -4.74 0.11 12.97
CA PHE A 5 -5.34 0.35 14.28
C PHE A 5 -4.80 -0.57 15.35
N LEU A 6 -4.08 -0.02 16.34
CA LEU A 6 -3.59 -0.79 17.49
C LEU A 6 -4.50 -0.76 18.72
N LYS A 7 -5.44 0.18 18.88
CA LYS A 7 -6.19 0.30 20.15
C LYS A 7 -7.68 0.55 19.96
N THR A 8 -8.47 -0.21 20.73
CA THR A 8 -9.82 0.18 21.15
C THR A 8 -9.71 1.34 22.13
N THR A 9 -10.47 2.41 21.92
CA THR A 9 -10.64 3.47 22.92
C THR A 9 -11.28 2.91 24.20
N PRO A 10 -11.22 3.61 25.34
CA PRO A 10 -11.99 3.24 26.55
C PRO A 10 -13.50 3.12 26.31
N THR A 11 -14.01 3.75 25.24
CA THR A 11 -15.40 3.70 24.77
C THR A 11 -15.69 2.56 23.79
N GLY A 12 -14.73 1.67 23.50
CA GLY A 12 -14.91 0.48 22.67
C GLY A 12 -14.96 0.72 21.15
N ALA A 13 -15.04 1.98 20.70
CA ALA A 13 -15.05 2.32 19.27
C ALA A 13 -13.66 2.67 18.74
N SER A 14 -12.90 1.64 18.35
CA SER A 14 -11.64 1.85 17.59
C SER A 14 -11.91 2.61 16.28
N GLY A 15 -10.95 3.41 15.81
CA GLY A 15 -11.07 4.09 14.50
C GLY A 15 -11.37 3.13 13.34
N ARG A 16 -11.02 1.85 13.50
CA ARG A 16 -11.43 0.75 12.62
C ARG A 16 -12.95 0.60 12.53
N GLN A 17 -13.67 0.61 13.65
CA GLN A 17 -15.12 0.50 13.66
C GLN A 17 -15.79 1.71 13.00
N ARG A 18 -15.20 2.90 13.14
CA ARG A 18 -15.69 4.10 12.44
C ARG A 18 -15.55 3.91 10.94
N ILE A 19 -14.36 3.57 10.43
CA ILE A 19 -14.13 3.29 9.01
C ILE A 19 -15.07 2.19 8.47
N GLN A 20 -15.22 1.09 9.21
CA GLN A 20 -16.08 -0.02 8.78
C GLN A 20 -17.56 0.36 8.62
N ARG A 21 -18.01 1.40 9.34
CA ARG A 21 -19.38 1.91 9.28
C ARG A 21 -19.54 3.09 8.32
N MET A 22 -18.48 3.56 7.67
CA MET A 22 -18.57 4.67 6.72
C MET A 22 -19.21 4.18 5.43
N LEU A 23 -20.47 4.58 5.22
CA LEU A 23 -21.17 4.41 3.96
C LEU A 23 -20.96 5.64 3.06
N PRO A 24 -21.04 5.49 1.72
CA PRO A 24 -21.10 6.61 0.81
C PRO A 24 -22.34 7.45 1.08
N PHE A 25 -22.23 8.78 0.93
CA PHE A 25 -23.40 9.66 0.94
C PHE A 25 -24.15 9.62 -0.40
N ALA A 26 -25.43 10.03 -0.39
CA ALA A 26 -26.21 10.13 -1.62
C ALA A 26 -25.55 11.12 -2.60
N GLY A 27 -25.24 10.66 -3.81
CA GLY A 27 -24.56 11.45 -4.83
C GLY A 27 -23.05 11.65 -4.62
N GLU A 28 -22.45 11.00 -3.61
CA GLU A 28 -21.00 11.03 -3.42
C GLU A 28 -20.31 10.16 -4.49
N THR A 29 -19.21 10.68 -5.06
CA THR A 29 -18.37 9.88 -5.96
C THR A 29 -17.50 8.91 -5.15
N ASP A 30 -17.12 7.79 -5.76
CA ASP A 30 -16.22 6.81 -5.13
C ASP A 30 -14.90 7.44 -4.66
N HIS A 31 -14.39 8.41 -5.41
CA HIS A 31 -13.20 9.17 -5.03
C HIS A 31 -13.41 9.96 -3.74
N SER A 32 -14.49 10.73 -3.65
CA SER A 32 -14.81 11.54 -2.46
C SER A 32 -15.04 10.65 -1.23
N HIS A 33 -15.76 9.54 -1.41
CA HIS A 33 -15.94 8.56 -0.34
C HIS A 33 -14.59 7.97 0.11
N GLY A 34 -13.74 7.56 -0.84
CA GLY A 34 -12.42 7.00 -0.56
C GLY A 34 -11.52 7.99 0.19
N MET A 35 -11.53 9.27 -0.20
CA MET A 35 -10.78 10.32 0.49
C MET A 35 -11.27 10.52 1.92
N ARG A 36 -12.58 10.43 2.17
CA ARG A 36 -13.16 10.53 3.51
C ARG A 36 -12.73 9.36 4.40
N VAL A 37 -12.81 8.13 3.90
CA VAL A 37 -12.31 6.93 4.61
C VAL A 37 -10.81 7.02 4.91
N TRP A 38 -10.03 7.49 3.93
CA TRP A 38 -8.59 7.66 4.10
C TRP A 38 -8.26 8.68 5.20
N ARG A 39 -8.94 9.83 5.24
CA ARG A 39 -8.73 10.87 6.27
C ARG A 39 -9.01 10.36 7.67
N GLU A 40 -10.09 9.57 7.83
CA GLU A 40 -10.43 8.95 9.11
C GLU A 40 -9.31 8.01 9.59
N GLY A 41 -8.76 7.21 8.67
CA GLY A 41 -7.65 6.30 8.98
C GLY A 41 -6.30 6.98 9.13
N ALA A 42 -6.11 8.16 8.57
CA ALA A 42 -4.89 8.95 8.73
C ALA A 42 -4.82 9.62 10.11
N SER A 43 -5.97 9.88 10.75
CA SER A 43 -6.07 10.57 12.04
C SER A 43 -6.05 9.64 13.25
N ALA A 44 -5.78 8.35 13.05
CA ALA A 44 -5.83 7.33 14.09
C ALA A 44 -4.46 6.98 14.65
N ASP A 45 -4.44 6.46 15.88
CA ASP A 45 -3.23 5.95 16.52
C ASP A 45 -2.57 4.86 15.67
N LEU A 46 -1.39 5.16 15.18
CA LEU A 46 -0.61 4.28 14.32
C LEU A 46 0.12 3.20 15.12
N ARG A 47 0.42 2.09 14.45
CA ARG A 47 1.38 1.10 14.92
C ARG A 47 2.73 1.79 15.14
N SER A 48 3.45 1.44 16.22
CA SER A 48 4.73 2.09 16.55
C SER A 48 5.81 1.88 15.48
N ASP A 49 5.70 0.78 14.74
CA ASP A 49 6.54 0.38 13.61
C ASP A 49 5.89 0.71 12.25
N TRP A 50 4.81 1.51 12.21
CA TRP A 50 4.06 1.76 10.98
C TRP A 50 4.95 2.31 9.86
N GLU A 51 5.88 3.19 10.22
CA GLU A 51 6.84 3.75 9.28
C GLU A 51 7.72 2.66 8.65
N ALA A 52 8.11 1.66 9.43
CA ALA A 52 8.93 0.54 9.01
C ALA A 52 8.21 -0.42 8.04
N VAL A 53 6.90 -0.62 8.22
CA VAL A 53 6.16 -1.68 7.50
C VAL A 53 5.19 -1.20 6.42
N LYS A 54 4.88 0.11 6.35
CA LYS A 54 3.76 0.60 5.53
C LYS A 54 3.88 0.26 4.04
N VAL A 55 5.11 0.21 3.50
CA VAL A 55 5.36 -0.03 2.09
C VAL A 55 5.02 -1.48 1.74
N GLU A 56 5.47 -2.44 2.54
CA GLU A 56 5.12 -3.85 2.38
C GLU A 56 3.62 -4.09 2.59
N VAL A 57 3.04 -3.43 3.59
CA VAL A 57 1.60 -3.47 3.82
C VAL A 57 0.81 -2.97 2.59
N MET A 58 1.27 -1.88 1.96
CA MET A 58 0.67 -1.36 0.73
C MET A 58 0.83 -2.35 -0.42
N LEU A 59 2.02 -2.94 -0.59
CA LEU A 59 2.27 -3.94 -1.64
C LEU A 59 1.31 -5.12 -1.51
N ARG A 60 1.17 -5.70 -0.31
CA ARG A 60 0.23 -6.81 -0.04
C ARG A 60 -1.22 -6.42 -0.30
N ALA A 61 -1.63 -5.21 0.09
CA ALA A 61 -2.98 -4.72 -0.15
C ALA A 61 -3.28 -4.54 -1.64
N CYS A 62 -2.34 -3.98 -2.40
CA CYS A 62 -2.46 -3.85 -3.86
C CYS A 62 -2.46 -5.21 -4.55
N ARG A 63 -1.62 -6.16 -4.12
CA ARG A 63 -1.64 -7.55 -4.62
C ARG A 63 -3.02 -8.19 -4.42
N ALA A 64 -3.57 -8.09 -3.21
CA ALA A 64 -4.91 -8.60 -2.91
C ALA A 64 -6.00 -7.92 -3.76
N LYS A 65 -5.88 -6.61 -4.02
CA LYS A 65 -6.79 -5.88 -4.91
C LYS A 65 -6.77 -6.45 -6.32
N LEU A 66 -5.59 -6.72 -6.89
CA LEU A 66 -5.45 -7.28 -8.24
C LEU A 66 -5.93 -8.74 -8.32
N LEU A 67 -5.72 -9.53 -7.26
CA LEU A 67 -6.25 -10.90 -7.18
C LEU A 67 -7.79 -10.90 -7.16
N ALA A 68 -8.40 -9.97 -6.45
CA ALA A 68 -9.86 -9.89 -6.33
C ALA A 68 -10.55 -9.23 -7.54
N ASN A 69 -9.84 -8.49 -8.39
CA ASN A 69 -10.43 -7.70 -9.47
C ASN A 69 -9.68 -7.93 -10.79
N GLU A 70 -10.18 -8.87 -11.60
CA GLU A 70 -9.57 -9.23 -12.88
C GLU A 70 -9.45 -8.05 -13.85
N HIS A 71 -10.48 -7.21 -13.96
CA HIS A 71 -10.44 -6.01 -14.79
C HIS A 71 -9.25 -5.11 -14.46
N VAL A 72 -9.03 -4.81 -13.18
CA VAL A 72 -7.91 -3.96 -12.73
C VAL A 72 -6.55 -4.61 -13.01
N ARG A 73 -6.49 -5.95 -12.91
CA ARG A 73 -5.29 -6.72 -13.27
C ARG A 73 -4.97 -6.58 -14.76
N LEU A 74 -5.98 -6.68 -15.63
CA LEU A 74 -5.82 -6.50 -17.07
C LEU A 74 -5.41 -5.07 -17.42
N GLU A 75 -6.07 -4.05 -16.86
CA GLU A 75 -5.69 -2.64 -17.04
C GLU A 75 -4.21 -2.39 -16.67
N LEU A 76 -3.75 -2.98 -15.56
CA LEU A 76 -2.34 -2.86 -15.17
C LEU A 76 -1.39 -3.50 -16.19
N LEU A 77 -1.73 -4.68 -16.72
CA LEU A 77 -0.93 -5.35 -17.76
C LEU A 77 -0.94 -4.58 -19.09
N GLU A 78 -2.08 -4.00 -19.47
CA GLU A 78 -2.26 -3.20 -20.68
C GLU A 78 -1.36 -1.95 -20.73
N THR A 79 -0.92 -1.46 -19.57
CA THR A 79 0.10 -0.39 -19.53
C THR A 79 1.43 -0.80 -20.19
N GLY A 80 1.65 -2.08 -20.45
CA GLY A 80 2.78 -2.57 -21.24
C GLY A 80 4.11 -2.18 -20.59
N GLN A 81 4.97 -1.49 -21.34
CA GLN A 81 6.26 -0.99 -20.85
C GLN A 81 6.20 0.48 -20.41
N ALA A 82 5.00 1.08 -20.34
CA ALA A 82 4.87 2.46 -19.89
C ALA A 82 5.40 2.62 -18.45
N THR A 83 6.06 3.75 -18.20
CA THR A 83 6.49 4.12 -16.86
C THR A 83 5.28 4.53 -16.03
N ILE A 84 5.09 3.88 -14.88
CA ILE A 84 4.01 4.21 -13.94
C ILE A 84 4.57 5.15 -12.87
N THR A 85 3.98 6.34 -12.77
CA THR A 85 4.35 7.33 -11.75
C THR A 85 3.19 7.54 -10.78
N GLY A 86 3.52 7.78 -9.51
CA GLY A 86 2.51 8.20 -8.54
C GLY A 86 2.13 9.67 -8.74
N ALA A 87 0.86 10.00 -8.58
CA ALA A 87 0.43 11.38 -8.43
C ALA A 87 1.06 12.01 -7.16
N PRO A 88 1.16 13.36 -7.08
CA PRO A 88 1.65 14.04 -5.88
C PRO A 88 0.96 13.53 -4.61
N SER A 89 1.75 13.09 -3.66
CA SER A 89 1.26 12.45 -2.44
C SER A 89 2.11 12.79 -1.23
N THR A 90 1.76 12.20 -0.09
CA THR A 90 2.40 12.47 1.20
C THR A 90 3.82 11.90 1.26
N SER A 91 4.68 12.60 2.00
CA SER A 91 6.06 12.22 2.28
C SER A 91 6.25 11.98 3.78
N TRP A 92 7.26 11.19 4.16
CA TRP A 92 7.59 10.88 5.53
C TRP A 92 9.09 10.71 5.73
N THR A 93 9.54 10.75 6.98
CA THR A 93 10.90 10.39 7.36
C THR A 93 10.86 9.06 8.10
N GLY A 94 11.58 8.07 7.59
CA GLY A 94 11.64 6.74 8.20
C GLY A 94 12.49 6.71 9.47
N PRO A 95 12.44 5.60 10.25
CA PRO A 95 13.32 5.39 11.42
C PRO A 95 14.81 5.59 11.13
N SER A 96 15.26 5.33 9.90
CA SER A 96 16.65 5.56 9.47
C SER A 96 17.03 7.05 9.31
N GLY A 97 16.06 7.97 9.42
CA GLY A 97 16.23 9.39 9.09
C GLY A 97 16.12 9.69 7.59
N LYS A 98 15.93 8.68 6.74
CA LYS A 98 15.77 8.86 5.28
C LYS A 98 14.38 9.39 4.93
N GLY A 99 14.33 10.35 4.02
CA GLY A 99 13.09 10.86 3.45
C GLY A 99 12.51 9.94 2.39
N HIS A 100 11.20 9.70 2.44
CA HIS A 100 10.44 8.85 1.54
C HIS A 100 9.17 9.55 1.07
N SER A 101 8.61 9.14 -0.08
CA SER A 101 7.38 9.71 -0.62
C SER A 101 6.52 8.68 -1.33
N TRP A 102 5.20 8.75 -1.12
CA TRP A 102 4.24 7.92 -1.83
C TRP A 102 4.18 8.24 -3.32
N THR A 103 4.54 9.46 -3.72
CA THR A 103 4.70 9.82 -5.14
C THR A 103 5.67 8.87 -5.86
N SER A 104 6.76 8.49 -5.19
CA SER A 104 7.75 7.53 -5.72
C SER A 104 7.30 6.08 -5.50
N TRP A 105 6.92 5.73 -4.27
CA TRP A 105 6.59 4.35 -3.91
C TRP A 105 5.37 3.80 -4.63
N ASN A 106 4.36 4.63 -4.93
CA ASN A 106 3.17 4.16 -5.66
C ASN A 106 3.52 3.64 -7.06
N GLY A 107 4.38 4.36 -7.80
CA GLY A 107 4.84 3.91 -9.11
C GLY A 107 5.61 2.59 -9.03
N LYS A 108 6.51 2.48 -8.03
CA LYS A 108 7.29 1.25 -7.78
C LYS A 108 6.41 0.06 -7.44
N VAL A 109 5.43 0.23 -6.56
CA VAL A 109 4.47 -0.83 -6.17
C VAL A 109 3.70 -1.33 -7.40
N GLN A 110 3.12 -0.45 -8.20
CA GLN A 110 2.36 -0.87 -9.38
C GLN A 110 3.25 -1.53 -10.43
N THR A 111 4.45 -1.01 -10.66
CA THR A 111 5.42 -1.59 -11.60
C THR A 111 5.88 -2.97 -11.12
N PHE A 112 6.18 -3.13 -9.84
CA PHE A 112 6.56 -4.42 -9.25
C PHE A 112 5.45 -5.46 -9.44
N LEU A 113 4.20 -5.10 -9.15
CA LEU A 113 3.04 -5.99 -9.30
C LEU A 113 2.78 -6.35 -10.77
N ARG A 114 2.96 -5.42 -11.71
CA ARG A 114 2.86 -5.72 -13.14
C ARG A 114 3.88 -6.77 -13.57
N GLU A 115 5.13 -6.64 -13.14
CA GLU A 115 6.18 -7.61 -13.42
C GLU A 115 5.95 -8.96 -12.74
N GLU A 116 5.37 -8.98 -11.53
CA GLU A 116 4.97 -10.21 -10.84
C GLU A 116 3.85 -10.96 -11.58
N LEU A 117 2.89 -10.21 -12.14
CA LEU A 117 1.81 -10.78 -12.95
C LEU A 117 2.32 -11.40 -14.26
N ARG A 118 3.29 -10.76 -14.93
CA ARG A 118 3.97 -11.31 -16.12
C ARG A 118 4.68 -12.63 -15.82
N GLN A 119 5.36 -12.71 -14.69
CA GLN A 119 5.99 -13.95 -14.26
C GLN A 119 4.98 -15.07 -14.01
N THR A 120 3.84 -14.73 -13.42
CA THR A 120 2.73 -15.69 -13.24
C THR A 120 2.19 -16.21 -14.59
N ALA A 121 2.31 -15.41 -15.66
CA ALA A 121 1.97 -15.81 -17.02
C ALA A 121 3.09 -16.59 -17.75
N GLY A 122 4.21 -16.88 -17.08
CA GLY A 122 5.32 -17.69 -17.61
C GLY A 122 6.49 -16.89 -18.17
N GLU A 123 6.49 -15.56 -18.06
CA GLU A 123 7.65 -14.75 -18.41
C GLU A 123 8.77 -14.90 -17.36
N PRO A 124 10.05 -14.93 -17.76
CA PRO A 124 11.15 -14.92 -16.80
C PRO A 124 11.17 -13.59 -16.02
N PRO A 125 11.74 -13.55 -14.80
CA PRO A 125 11.94 -12.31 -14.07
C PRO A 125 12.78 -11.33 -14.88
N SER A 126 12.29 -10.11 -15.07
CA SER A 126 13.03 -9.03 -15.73
C SER A 126 14.07 -8.42 -14.77
N ASP A 127 15.09 -7.75 -15.33
CA ASP A 127 16.05 -6.98 -14.53
C ASP A 127 15.35 -5.90 -13.68
N LEU A 128 14.28 -5.31 -14.22
CA LEU A 128 13.45 -4.34 -13.51
C LEU A 128 12.78 -4.96 -12.29
N TRP A 129 12.26 -6.19 -12.39
CA TRP A 129 11.68 -6.89 -11.26
C TRP A 129 12.72 -7.18 -10.19
N VAL A 130 13.91 -7.65 -10.58
CA VAL A 130 15.03 -7.95 -9.66
C VAL A 130 15.46 -6.70 -8.90
N GLU A 131 15.63 -5.58 -9.61
CA GLU A 131 16.01 -4.31 -9.00
C GLU A 131 14.92 -3.76 -8.07
N LEU A 132 13.65 -3.81 -8.48
CA LEU A 132 12.55 -3.39 -7.61
C LEU A 132 12.48 -4.28 -6.37
N ARG A 133 12.59 -5.60 -6.51
CA ARG A 133 12.58 -6.53 -5.38
C ARG A 133 13.65 -6.16 -4.36
N LYS A 134 14.87 -5.91 -4.84
CA LYS A 134 15.97 -5.44 -4.00
C LYS A 134 15.63 -4.15 -3.28
N GLN A 135 15.02 -3.17 -3.93
CA GLN A 135 14.62 -1.91 -3.27
C GLN A 135 13.55 -2.10 -2.19
N PHE A 136 12.61 -3.03 -2.36
CA PHE A 136 11.64 -3.39 -1.32
C PHE A 136 12.33 -4.06 -0.13
N ASP A 137 13.22 -5.03 -0.40
CA ASP A 137 13.97 -5.74 0.64
C ASP A 137 14.88 -4.76 1.42
N GLU A 138 15.58 -3.86 0.72
CA GLU A 138 16.41 -2.81 1.33
C GLU A 138 15.59 -1.86 2.20
N TYR A 139 14.39 -1.48 1.78
CA TYR A 139 13.49 -0.66 2.61
C TYR A 139 13.12 -1.41 3.90
N MET A 140 12.74 -2.68 3.79
CA MET A 140 12.34 -3.49 4.94
C MET A 140 13.49 -3.70 5.94
N VAL A 141 14.73 -3.82 5.46
CA VAL A 141 15.91 -3.89 6.32
C VAL A 141 16.22 -2.52 6.93
N ALA A 142 16.36 -1.49 6.10
CA ALA A 142 16.83 -0.17 6.54
C ALA A 142 15.86 0.53 7.50
N GLU A 143 14.55 0.32 7.34
CA GLU A 143 13.55 0.95 8.20
C GLU A 143 13.12 0.05 9.38
N GLY A 144 13.73 -1.13 9.54
CA GLY A 144 13.43 -2.07 10.64
C GLY A 144 12.19 -2.95 10.44
N GLY A 145 11.55 -2.89 9.27
CA GLY A 145 10.33 -3.65 8.98
C GLY A 145 10.53 -5.16 8.95
N SER A 146 11.74 -5.63 8.66
CA SER A 146 12.10 -7.06 8.63
C SER A 146 12.06 -7.76 10.00
N GLU A 147 12.08 -6.99 11.09
CA GLU A 147 12.05 -7.50 12.47
C GLU A 147 10.64 -7.48 13.08
N HIS A 148 9.65 -6.99 12.33
CA HIS A 148 8.30 -6.78 12.83
C HIS A 148 7.27 -7.67 12.12
N PRO A 149 6.30 -8.24 12.84
CA PRO A 149 5.25 -9.03 12.23
C PRO A 149 4.40 -8.16 11.29
N LEU A 150 4.12 -8.66 10.10
CA LEU A 150 3.23 -7.97 9.17
C LEU A 150 1.78 -8.29 9.54
N PRO A 151 0.84 -7.36 9.29
CA PRO A 151 -0.56 -7.62 9.59
C PRO A 151 -1.08 -8.87 8.88
N GLY A 152 -1.45 -9.89 9.65
CA GLY A 152 -1.99 -11.17 9.14
C GLY A 152 -0.98 -12.31 9.03
N ASP A 153 0.27 -12.10 9.42
CA ASP A 153 1.23 -13.19 9.73
C ASP A 153 0.89 -13.88 11.07
#